data_AF-A0AAU3SCP0-F1
#
_entry.id   AF-A0AAU3SCP0-F1
#
_cell.length_a   1.000
_cell.length_b   1.000
_cell.length_c   1.000
_cell.angle_alpha   90.00
_cell.angle_beta   90.00
_cell.angle_gamma   90.00
#
_symmetry.space_group_name_H-M   'P 1'
#
loop_
_entity.id
_entity.type
_entity.pdbx_description
1 polymer ?
#
loop_
_entity_poly.entity_id
_entity_poly.type
_entity_poly.pdbx_seq_one_letter_code
_entity_poly.pdbx_strand_id
1 'polypeptide(L)'
;MSVTLVRPAPERVAERARQILSTVEADPEYDRLRTACAKYDEDWTSFMGCALVDGFDIARDTEPLFPEAMRAMAIKSAVYEMTEGDEEAAEVPVAIPVDEMIHALAAQFTVLSRIQERTGIKFVHATDREAIGEWDHGDYTHQVYRAAWGPMNERYWFGKDETAKRRAAVIAKYEPVGILDGGRRFAPGFATAS
;
A
#
# COMPACT_ATOMS: atom_id res chain seq x y z
N MET A 1 -15.49 -9.94 -24.44
CA MET A 1 -14.07 -10.11 -24.80
C MET A 1 -13.27 -9.78 -23.55
N SER A 2 -12.48 -10.72 -23.02
CA SER A 2 -11.57 -10.41 -21.91
C SER A 2 -10.39 -9.67 -22.52
N VAL A 3 -10.27 -8.37 -22.26
CA VAL A 3 -9.08 -7.61 -22.61
C VAL A 3 -7.95 -8.20 -21.79
N THR A 4 -6.94 -8.76 -22.45
CA THR A 4 -5.74 -9.23 -21.76
C THR A 4 -5.00 -7.99 -21.26
N LEU A 5 -4.88 -7.86 -19.94
CA LEU A 5 -4.14 -6.76 -19.32
C LEU A 5 -2.65 -6.89 -19.66
N VAL A 6 -2.11 -5.96 -20.44
CA VAL A 6 -0.71 -5.97 -20.86
C VAL A 6 0.11 -5.05 -19.97
N ARG A 7 1.03 -5.63 -19.20
CA ARG A 7 2.01 -4.86 -18.41
C ARG A 7 3.39 -4.93 -19.08
N PRO A 8 4.23 -3.88 -18.95
CA PRO A 8 5.61 -3.92 -19.44
C PRO A 8 6.44 -5.02 -18.76
N ALA A 9 7.62 -5.33 -19.30
CA ALA A 9 8.51 -6.31 -18.70
C ALA A 9 8.94 -5.88 -17.27
N PRO A 10 8.93 -6.79 -16.27
CA PRO A 10 9.23 -6.43 -14.88
C PRO A 10 10.56 -5.71 -14.68
N GLU A 11 11.62 -6.11 -15.40
CA GLU A 11 12.96 -5.55 -15.28
C GLU A 11 13.01 -4.09 -15.77
N ARG A 12 12.24 -3.77 -16.81
CA ARG A 12 12.12 -2.40 -17.34
C ARG A 12 11.39 -1.51 -16.35
N VAL A 13 10.28 -2.01 -15.79
CA VAL A 13 9.55 -1.28 -14.74
C VAL A 13 10.42 -1.11 -13.51
N ALA A 14 11.21 -2.11 -13.12
CA ALA A 14 12.11 -2.04 -11.98
C ALA A 14 13.17 -0.95 -12.14
N GLU A 15 13.76 -0.82 -13.34
CA GLU A 15 14.69 0.27 -13.64
C GLU A 15 14.04 1.63 -13.48
N ARG A 16 12.84 1.82 -14.08
CA ARG A 16 12.14 3.09 -14.01
C ARG A 16 11.64 3.41 -12.61
N ALA A 17 11.15 2.42 -11.87
CA ALA A 17 10.69 2.58 -10.49
C ALA A 17 11.84 3.03 -9.57
N ARG A 18 13.06 2.52 -9.75
CA ARG A 18 14.24 3.04 -9.03
C ARG A 18 14.51 4.52 -9.32
N GLN A 19 14.43 4.92 -10.60
CA GLN A 19 14.64 6.31 -11.00
C GLN A 19 13.56 7.22 -10.39
N ILE A 20 12.29 6.82 -10.49
CA ILE A 20 11.16 7.53 -9.90
C ILE A 20 11.37 7.71 -8.40
N LEU A 21 11.67 6.62 -7.68
CA LEU A 21 11.88 6.69 -6.23
C LEU A 21 13.05 7.61 -5.88
N SER A 22 14.19 7.50 -6.56
CA SER A 22 15.34 8.36 -6.33
C SER A 22 15.05 9.84 -6.61
N THR A 23 14.28 10.15 -7.66
CA THR A 23 13.84 11.53 -7.95
C THR A 23 12.93 12.07 -6.85
N VAL A 24 12.01 11.25 -6.34
CA VAL A 24 11.08 11.65 -5.28
C VAL A 24 11.79 11.82 -3.94
N GLU A 25 12.72 10.92 -3.60
CA GLU A 25 13.55 11.01 -2.39
C GLU A 25 14.45 12.27 -2.38
N ALA A 26 14.85 12.75 -3.55
CA ALA A 26 15.62 13.98 -3.69
C ALA A 26 14.77 15.26 -3.66
N ASP A 27 13.44 15.16 -3.69
CA ASP A 27 12.56 16.32 -3.68
C ASP A 27 12.50 16.98 -2.28
N PRO A 28 12.52 18.32 -2.17
CA PRO A 28 12.50 19.02 -0.87
C PRO A 28 11.26 18.75 -0.01
N GLU A 29 10.16 18.26 -0.58
CA GLU A 29 8.95 17.88 0.17
C GLU A 29 8.99 16.42 0.69
N TYR A 30 10.00 15.61 0.34
CA TYR A 30 10.06 14.19 0.72
C TYR A 30 10.00 13.96 2.23
N ASP A 31 10.80 14.70 3.01
CA ASP A 31 10.78 14.59 4.47
C ASP A 31 9.45 15.05 5.08
N ARG A 32 8.80 16.04 4.44
CA ARG A 32 7.47 16.50 4.86
C ARG A 32 6.42 15.44 4.54
N LEU A 33 6.51 14.75 3.40
CA LEU A 33 5.65 13.64 3.04
C LEU A 33 5.77 12.50 4.08
N ARG A 34 7.02 12.09 4.38
CA ARG A 34 7.32 11.07 5.40
C ARG A 34 6.77 11.43 6.77
N THR A 35 7.02 12.65 7.23
CA THR A 35 6.56 13.14 8.53
C THR A 35 5.04 13.19 8.60
N ALA A 36 4.38 13.65 7.53
CA ALA A 36 2.93 13.76 7.49
C ALA A 36 2.24 12.39 7.50
N CYS A 37 2.78 11.40 6.77
CA CYS A 37 2.26 10.02 6.82
C CYS A 37 2.40 9.42 8.23
N ALA A 38 3.45 9.78 8.96
CA ALA A 38 3.64 9.31 10.33
C ALA A 38 2.72 9.96 11.37
N LYS A 39 1.97 11.01 11.00
CA LYS A 39 1.01 11.70 11.88
C LYS A 39 -0.39 11.08 11.89
N TYR A 40 -0.58 9.95 11.22
CA TYR A 40 -1.80 9.15 11.34
C TYR A 40 -1.81 8.23 12.57
N ASP A 41 -1.00 8.55 13.58
CA ASP A 41 -0.84 7.76 14.81
C ASP A 41 -2.10 7.68 15.68
N GLU A 42 -2.98 8.68 15.61
CA GLU A 42 -4.20 8.76 16.43
C GLU A 42 -5.50 8.52 15.64
N ASP A 43 -5.52 8.79 14.33
CA ASP A 43 -6.76 8.89 13.54
C ASP A 43 -6.97 7.78 12.50
N TRP A 44 -5.93 7.01 12.12
CA TRP A 44 -6.05 5.97 11.10
C TRP A 44 -5.55 4.63 11.61
N THR A 45 -6.47 3.75 11.95
CA THR A 45 -6.17 2.32 12.11
C THR A 45 -7.31 1.48 11.56
N SER A 46 -6.96 0.61 10.61
CA SER A 46 -7.88 -0.32 9.97
C SER A 46 -7.81 -1.70 10.65
N PHE A 47 -8.97 -2.21 11.08
CA PHE A 47 -9.10 -3.56 11.66
C PHE A 47 -8.80 -4.68 10.66
N MET A 48 -8.79 -4.38 9.36
CA MET A 48 -8.50 -5.35 8.30
C MET A 48 -7.23 -5.02 7.52
N GLY A 49 -6.52 -3.98 7.97
CA GLY A 49 -5.30 -3.44 7.39
C GLY A 49 -4.08 -3.78 8.24
N CYS A 50 -3.59 -2.77 8.98
CA CYS A 50 -2.46 -2.88 9.89
C CYS A 50 -2.63 -3.95 10.97
N ALA A 51 -3.87 -4.23 11.42
CA ALA A 51 -4.15 -5.29 12.39
C ALA A 51 -3.78 -6.70 11.91
N LEU A 52 -3.54 -6.89 10.61
CA LEU A 52 -3.04 -8.14 10.05
C LEU A 52 -1.52 -8.32 10.22
N VAL A 53 -0.79 -7.29 10.64
CA VAL A 53 0.62 -7.43 10.98
C VAL A 53 0.71 -7.94 12.42
N ASP A 54 1.40 -9.07 12.62
CA ASP A 54 1.52 -9.67 13.95
C ASP A 54 2.23 -8.72 14.93
N GLY A 55 1.56 -8.47 16.05
CA GLY A 55 1.98 -7.52 17.08
C GLY A 55 2.16 -6.09 16.56
N PHE A 56 1.40 -5.64 15.55
CA PHE A 56 1.49 -4.28 15.01
C PHE A 56 1.52 -3.21 16.11
N ASP A 57 2.46 -2.30 16.00
CA ASP A 57 2.63 -1.13 16.87
C ASP A 57 2.91 0.07 15.97
N ILE A 58 2.00 1.04 15.95
CA ILE A 58 2.10 2.20 15.06
C ILE A 58 3.41 2.98 15.25
N ALA A 59 3.94 3.06 16.47
CA ALA A 59 5.18 3.78 16.74
C ALA A 59 6.40 3.06 16.15
N ARG A 60 6.35 1.73 16.07
CA ARG A 60 7.44 0.89 15.55
C ARG A 60 7.31 0.58 14.07
N ASP A 61 6.09 0.40 13.58
CA ASP A 61 5.80 -0.18 12.27
C ASP A 61 5.58 0.87 11.18
N THR A 62 5.25 2.12 11.53
CA THR A 62 5.04 3.22 10.56
C THR A 62 6.30 3.55 9.76
N GLU A 63 7.43 3.77 10.45
CA GLU A 63 8.69 4.15 9.81
C GLU A 63 9.18 3.12 8.78
N PRO A 64 9.21 1.81 9.08
CA PRO A 64 9.61 0.81 8.09
C PRO A 64 8.54 0.49 7.03
N LEU A 65 7.26 0.81 7.25
CA LEU A 65 6.20 0.66 6.22
C LEU A 65 6.28 1.75 5.13
N PHE A 66 6.64 2.97 5.50
CA PHE A 66 6.74 4.10 4.57
C PHE A 66 7.58 3.80 3.30
N PRO A 67 8.82 3.29 3.38
CA PRO A 67 9.60 2.96 2.19
C PRO A 67 8.98 1.83 1.35
N GLU A 68 8.26 0.89 1.96
CA GLU A 68 7.57 -0.18 1.22
C GLU A 68 6.44 0.39 0.34
N ALA A 69 5.67 1.33 0.89
CA ALA A 69 4.61 2.01 0.16
C ALA A 69 5.15 2.94 -0.93
N MET A 70 6.24 3.66 -0.66
CA MET A 70 6.92 4.48 -1.68
C MET A 70 7.45 3.64 -2.84
N ARG A 71 8.02 2.45 -2.56
CA ARG A 71 8.44 1.48 -3.58
C ARG A 71 7.27 0.99 -4.42
N ALA A 72 6.17 0.63 -3.77
CA ALA A 72 4.95 0.21 -4.48
C ALA A 72 4.37 1.33 -5.35
N MET A 73 4.28 2.57 -4.83
CA MET A 73 3.85 3.74 -5.61
C MET A 73 4.78 4.02 -6.80
N ALA A 74 6.09 3.87 -6.63
CA ALA A 74 7.04 4.02 -7.73
C ALA A 74 6.82 2.96 -8.83
N ILE A 75 6.45 1.72 -8.47
CA ILE A 75 6.04 0.70 -9.44
C ILE A 75 4.76 1.13 -10.16
N LYS A 76 3.71 1.53 -9.44
CA LYS A 76 2.43 1.97 -10.03
C LYS A 76 2.66 3.12 -11.02
N SER A 77 3.41 4.14 -10.62
CA SER A 77 3.81 5.28 -11.47
C SER A 77 4.61 4.86 -12.70
N ALA A 78 5.57 3.94 -12.56
CA ALA A 78 6.36 3.45 -13.69
C ALA A 78 5.51 2.68 -14.70
N VAL A 79 4.58 1.84 -14.23
CA VAL A 79 3.65 1.13 -15.11
C VAL A 79 2.77 2.14 -15.84
N TYR A 80 2.15 3.07 -15.12
CA TYR A 80 1.30 4.12 -15.69
C TYR A 80 2.00 4.94 -16.79
N GLU A 81 3.25 5.34 -16.55
CA GLU A 81 4.06 6.06 -17.55
C GLU A 81 4.32 5.20 -18.80
N MET A 82 4.67 3.92 -18.61
CA MET A 82 5.01 3.01 -19.70
C MET A 82 3.80 2.46 -20.47
N THR A 83 2.60 2.57 -19.91
CA THR A 83 1.35 2.18 -20.54
C THR A 83 0.55 3.37 -21.04
N GLU A 84 1.19 4.54 -21.19
CA GLU A 84 0.57 5.77 -21.69
C GLU A 84 -0.68 6.21 -20.92
N GLY A 85 -0.72 5.91 -19.62
CA GLY A 85 -1.79 6.32 -18.73
C GLY A 85 -2.86 5.26 -18.42
N ASP A 86 -2.58 3.98 -18.65
CA ASP A 86 -3.50 2.90 -18.27
C ASP A 86 -3.48 2.66 -16.74
N GLU A 87 -4.49 3.17 -16.02
CA GLU A 87 -4.58 2.98 -14.57
C GLU A 87 -4.97 1.55 -14.18
N GLU A 88 -5.66 0.79 -15.05
CA GLU A 88 -5.97 -0.64 -14.78
C GLU A 88 -4.66 -1.46 -14.79
N ALA A 89 -3.76 -1.18 -15.72
CA ALA A 89 -2.45 -1.81 -15.74
C ALA A 89 -1.60 -1.39 -14.53
N ALA A 90 -1.67 -0.11 -14.16
CA ALA A 90 -0.89 0.49 -13.09
C ALA A 90 -1.32 0.07 -11.69
N GLU A 91 -2.60 -0.27 -11.48
CA GLU A 91 -3.12 -0.76 -10.19
C GLU A 91 -2.68 -2.22 -9.96
N VAL A 92 -1.37 -2.39 -9.75
CA VAL A 92 -0.77 -3.69 -9.45
C VAL A 92 -1.13 -4.13 -8.02
N PRO A 93 -1.39 -5.42 -7.76
CA PRO A 93 -1.67 -5.91 -6.42
C PRO A 93 -0.50 -5.62 -5.47
N VAL A 94 -0.80 -5.27 -4.23
CA VAL A 94 0.18 -5.08 -3.14
C VAL A 94 -0.32 -5.76 -1.87
N ALA A 95 0.59 -6.03 -0.93
CA ALA A 95 0.20 -6.55 0.37
C ALA A 95 -0.61 -5.49 1.15
N ILE A 96 -1.62 -5.94 1.91
CA ILE A 96 -2.57 -5.06 2.58
C ILE A 96 -1.92 -3.98 3.47
N PRO A 97 -0.93 -4.29 4.34
CA PRO A 97 -0.33 -3.25 5.19
C PRO A 97 0.41 -2.18 4.38
N VAL A 98 0.93 -2.55 3.21
CA VAL A 98 1.59 -1.62 2.29
C VAL A 98 0.54 -0.73 1.63
N ASP A 99 -0.60 -1.31 1.23
CA ASP A 99 -1.71 -0.57 0.65
C ASP A 99 -2.31 0.48 1.61
N GLU A 100 -2.45 0.12 2.89
CA GLU A 100 -2.91 1.08 3.92
C GLU A 100 -1.95 2.28 4.04
N MET A 101 -0.64 2.06 3.95
CA MET A 101 0.34 3.15 3.90
C MET A 101 0.30 3.91 2.57
N ILE A 102 -0.08 3.28 1.44
CA ILE A 102 -0.37 3.97 0.18
C ILE A 102 -1.57 4.90 0.33
N HIS A 103 -2.61 4.48 1.05
CA HIS A 103 -3.76 5.34 1.32
C HIS A 103 -3.35 6.57 2.16
N ALA A 104 -2.51 6.36 3.19
CA ALA A 104 -1.93 7.45 3.99
C ALA A 104 -1.09 8.42 3.16
N LEU A 105 -0.29 7.89 2.21
CA LEU A 105 0.45 8.68 1.22
C LEU A 105 -0.50 9.49 0.33
N ALA A 106 -1.51 8.85 -0.26
CA ALA A 106 -2.47 9.48 -1.17
C ALA A 106 -3.26 10.61 -0.49
N ALA A 107 -3.51 10.48 0.81
CA ALA A 107 -4.14 11.53 1.61
C ALA A 107 -3.26 12.80 1.74
N GLN A 108 -1.94 12.71 1.52
CA GLN A 108 -1.02 13.87 1.48
C GLN A 108 -1.10 14.64 0.15
N PHE A 109 -2.31 14.84 -0.35
CA PHE A 109 -2.61 15.39 -1.69
C PHE A 109 -1.81 16.65 -2.03
N THR A 110 -1.74 17.62 -1.12
CA THR A 110 -1.01 18.88 -1.37
C THR A 110 0.49 18.67 -1.51
N VAL A 111 1.08 17.79 -0.71
CA VAL A 111 2.51 17.49 -0.75
C VAL A 111 2.84 16.72 -2.03
N LEU A 112 2.06 15.68 -2.33
CA LEU A 112 2.20 14.90 -3.55
C LEU A 112 2.04 15.76 -4.80
N SER A 113 1.03 16.63 -4.86
CA SER A 113 0.79 17.50 -6.02
C SER A 113 2.01 18.37 -6.36
N ARG A 114 2.66 18.94 -5.35
CA ARG A 114 3.88 19.75 -5.53
C ARG A 114 5.06 18.92 -6.04
N ILE A 115 5.23 17.69 -5.55
CA ILE A 115 6.26 16.77 -6.04
C ILE A 115 5.97 16.45 -7.52
N GLN A 116 4.73 16.13 -7.86
CA GLN A 116 4.33 15.82 -9.25
C GLN A 116 4.54 17.01 -10.19
N GLU A 117 4.23 18.24 -9.76
CA GLU A 117 4.45 19.45 -10.56
C GLU A 117 5.94 19.68 -10.86
N ARG A 118 6.82 19.47 -9.88
CA ARG A 118 8.27 19.66 -10.06
C ARG A 118 8.93 18.56 -10.86
N THR A 119 8.51 17.32 -10.66
CA THR A 119 9.18 16.13 -11.20
C THR A 119 8.55 15.61 -12.49
N GLY A 120 7.30 15.99 -12.76
CA GLY A 120 6.49 15.43 -13.85
C GLY A 120 5.97 14.00 -13.60
N ILE A 121 6.38 13.36 -12.49
CA ILE A 121 5.94 12.01 -12.12
C ILE A 121 4.47 12.06 -11.70
N LYS A 122 3.67 11.08 -12.14
CA LYS A 122 2.27 10.92 -11.71
C LYS A 122 2.17 9.79 -10.70
N PHE A 123 1.78 10.12 -9.48
CA PHE A 123 1.37 9.15 -8.47
C PHE A 123 -0.06 8.75 -8.77
N VAL A 124 -0.26 7.47 -9.06
CA VAL A 124 -1.57 6.92 -9.39
C VAL A 124 -1.96 5.86 -8.39
N HIS A 125 -3.22 5.90 -8.01
CA HIS A 125 -3.85 4.94 -7.13
C HIS A 125 -5.35 5.05 -7.31
N ALA A 126 -6.00 3.94 -7.63
CA ALA A 126 -7.42 3.87 -7.95
C ALA A 126 -8.09 2.77 -7.12
N THR A 127 -8.76 3.16 -6.03
CA THR A 127 -9.40 2.22 -5.10
C THR A 127 -10.50 1.37 -5.73
N ASP A 128 -11.15 1.86 -6.79
CA ASP A 128 -12.13 1.08 -7.57
C ASP A 128 -11.51 -0.05 -8.39
N ARG A 129 -10.18 -0.07 -8.56
CA ARG A 129 -9.42 -1.05 -9.34
C ARG A 129 -8.47 -1.90 -8.49
N GLU A 130 -8.44 -1.69 -7.18
CA GLU A 130 -7.57 -2.44 -6.27
C GLU A 130 -7.96 -3.92 -6.21
N ALA A 131 -6.98 -4.80 -6.39
CA ALA A 131 -7.10 -6.22 -6.08
C ALA A 131 -6.75 -6.50 -4.60
N ILE A 132 -7.56 -5.97 -3.68
CA ILE A 132 -7.26 -5.93 -2.24
C ILE A 132 -7.10 -7.34 -1.65
N GLY A 133 -5.88 -7.66 -1.20
CA GLY A 133 -5.56 -8.93 -0.57
C GLY A 133 -5.26 -10.07 -1.54
N GLU A 134 -5.15 -9.78 -2.83
CA GLU A 134 -4.85 -10.79 -3.87
C GLU A 134 -3.35 -10.94 -4.16
N TRP A 135 -2.51 -10.07 -3.61
CA TRP A 135 -1.06 -10.12 -3.81
C TRP A 135 -0.43 -11.41 -3.27
N ASP A 136 0.48 -12.00 -4.04
CA ASP A 136 1.24 -13.18 -3.66
C ASP A 136 2.69 -13.19 -4.16
N HIS A 137 3.49 -14.10 -3.60
CA HIS A 137 4.86 -14.33 -4.04
C HIS A 137 4.88 -14.89 -5.47
N GLY A 138 5.58 -14.18 -6.34
CA GLY A 138 5.76 -14.55 -7.74
C GLY A 138 4.91 -13.68 -8.67
N ASP A 139 4.00 -12.89 -8.12
CA ASP A 139 3.21 -11.93 -8.89
C ASP A 139 4.08 -10.85 -9.53
N TYR A 140 3.46 -10.13 -10.46
CA TYR A 140 4.10 -9.03 -11.19
C TYR A 140 4.79 -8.03 -10.25
N THR A 141 4.09 -7.55 -9.22
CA THR A 141 4.66 -6.62 -8.22
C THR A 141 5.87 -7.20 -7.51
N HIS A 142 5.83 -8.49 -7.14
CA HIS A 142 6.97 -9.17 -6.49
C HIS A 142 8.18 -9.25 -7.42
N GLN A 143 7.98 -9.55 -8.70
CA GLN A 143 9.04 -9.61 -9.70
C GLN A 143 9.70 -8.24 -9.91
N VAL A 144 8.90 -7.20 -10.11
CA VAL A 144 9.39 -5.82 -10.28
C VAL A 144 10.16 -5.37 -9.04
N TYR A 145 9.56 -5.54 -7.86
CA TYR A 145 10.17 -5.14 -6.60
C TYR A 145 11.53 -5.83 -6.40
N ARG A 146 11.59 -7.15 -6.61
CA ARG A 146 12.84 -7.90 -6.43
C ARG A 146 13.93 -7.49 -7.39
N ALA A 147 13.58 -7.23 -8.64
CA ALA A 147 14.51 -6.71 -9.63
C ALA A 147 14.98 -5.27 -9.30
N ALA A 148 14.14 -4.49 -8.61
CA ALA A 148 14.43 -3.11 -8.23
C ALA A 148 15.30 -3.00 -6.97
N TRP A 149 14.90 -3.64 -5.88
CA TRP A 149 15.42 -3.40 -4.53
C TRP A 149 15.85 -4.67 -3.78
N GLY A 150 15.71 -5.85 -4.40
CA GLY A 150 16.03 -7.12 -3.76
C GLY A 150 14.89 -7.66 -2.89
N PRO A 151 15.17 -8.41 -1.81
CA PRO A 151 14.14 -9.07 -1.03
C PRO A 151 13.15 -8.07 -0.41
N MET A 152 11.87 -8.45 -0.37
CA MET A 152 10.82 -7.71 0.32
C MET A 152 10.90 -7.90 1.84
N ASN A 153 10.35 -6.94 2.58
CA ASN A 153 10.19 -7.08 4.03
C ASN A 153 9.02 -8.04 4.36
N GLU A 154 9.33 -9.29 4.69
CA GLU A 154 8.36 -10.37 4.96
C GLU A 154 7.39 -10.06 6.11
N ARG A 155 7.70 -9.08 6.97
CA ARG A 155 6.77 -8.64 8.02
C ARG A 155 5.52 -7.98 7.43
N TYR A 156 5.68 -7.22 6.35
CA TYR A 156 4.61 -6.42 5.73
C TYR A 156 4.14 -7.00 4.40
N TRP A 157 4.96 -7.83 3.76
CA TRP A 157 4.65 -8.52 2.52
C TRP A 157 4.34 -9.99 2.77
N PHE A 158 3.08 -10.29 3.06
CA PHE A 158 2.57 -11.66 3.19
C PHE A 158 1.47 -11.93 2.16
N GLY A 159 1.53 -13.13 1.55
CA GLY A 159 0.66 -13.51 0.44
C GLY A 159 -0.82 -13.65 0.82
N LYS A 160 -1.65 -13.78 -0.21
CA LYS A 160 -3.12 -13.86 -0.11
C LYS A 160 -3.64 -14.93 0.86
N ASP A 161 -3.01 -16.11 0.91
CA ASP A 161 -3.46 -17.20 1.78
C ASP A 161 -3.22 -16.87 3.26
N GLU A 162 -2.04 -16.35 3.59
CA GLU A 162 -1.72 -15.88 4.94
C GLU A 162 -2.58 -14.66 5.30
N THR A 163 -2.82 -13.75 4.33
CA THR A 163 -3.77 -12.65 4.47
C THR A 163 -5.16 -13.16 4.87
N ALA A 164 -5.71 -14.13 4.14
CA ALA A 164 -7.04 -14.69 4.43
C ALA A 164 -7.10 -15.33 5.83
N LYS A 165 -6.06 -16.07 6.20
CA LYS A 165 -5.92 -16.68 7.54
C LYS A 165 -5.88 -15.62 8.65
N ARG A 166 -5.07 -14.58 8.50
CA ARG A 166 -4.97 -13.49 9.48
C ARG A 166 -6.28 -12.70 9.59
N ARG A 167 -6.94 -12.43 8.47
CA ARG A 167 -8.28 -11.81 8.44
C ARG A 167 -9.29 -12.62 9.26
N ALA A 168 -9.34 -13.93 9.05
CA ALA A 168 -10.24 -14.81 9.80
C ALA A 168 -9.95 -14.78 11.32
N ALA A 169 -8.66 -14.81 11.70
CA ALA A 169 -8.26 -14.74 13.11
C ALA A 169 -8.63 -13.40 13.76
N VAL A 170 -8.44 -12.29 13.04
CA VAL A 170 -8.75 -10.94 13.51
C VAL A 170 -10.27 -10.75 13.66
N ILE A 171 -11.06 -11.19 12.68
CA ILE A 171 -12.53 -11.17 12.76
C ILE A 171 -13.02 -11.94 13.99
N ALA A 172 -12.54 -13.17 14.20
CA ALA A 172 -12.93 -13.98 15.34
C ALA A 172 -12.60 -13.34 16.70
N LYS A 173 -11.59 -12.46 16.75
CA LYS A 173 -11.20 -11.73 17.96
C LYS A 173 -12.08 -10.50 18.23
N TYR A 174 -12.55 -9.83 17.19
CA TYR A 174 -13.26 -8.56 17.28
C TYR A 174 -14.79 -8.70 17.28
N GLU A 175 -15.34 -9.74 16.67
CA GLU A 175 -16.79 -9.97 16.67
C GLU A 175 -17.40 -10.06 18.09
N PRO A 176 -16.77 -10.73 19.09
CA PRO A 176 -17.33 -10.80 20.44
C PRO A 176 -17.45 -9.45 21.15
N VAL A 177 -16.66 -8.44 20.75
CA VAL A 177 -16.74 -7.08 21.31
C VAL A 177 -17.63 -6.15 20.47
N GLY A 178 -18.40 -6.72 19.54
CA GLY A 178 -19.38 -6.01 18.74
C GLY A 178 -18.81 -5.30 17.51
N ILE A 179 -17.57 -5.59 17.11
CA ILE A 179 -16.95 -5.05 15.88
C ILE A 179 -17.14 -6.11 14.78
N LEU A 180 -18.00 -5.82 13.81
CA LEU A 180 -18.49 -6.76 12.81
C LEU A 180 -18.00 -6.40 11.40
N ASP A 181 -17.97 -7.39 10.51
CA ASP A 181 -17.57 -7.25 9.10
C ASP A 181 -16.20 -6.58 8.90
N GLY A 182 -15.28 -6.77 9.86
CA GLY A 182 -13.97 -6.13 9.85
C GLY A 182 -14.01 -4.63 10.18
N GLY A 183 -14.97 -4.19 11.00
CA GLY A 183 -15.10 -2.80 11.42
C GLY A 183 -16.04 -1.95 10.56
N ARG A 184 -16.72 -2.55 9.57
CA ARG A 184 -17.73 -1.86 8.75
C ARG A 184 -19.09 -1.74 9.45
N ARG A 185 -19.30 -2.50 10.52
CA ARG A 185 -20.50 -2.40 11.38
C ARG A 185 -20.13 -2.57 12.84
N PHE A 186 -20.87 -1.88 13.70
CA PHE A 186 -20.71 -1.96 15.14
C PHE A 186 -22.05 -2.34 15.79
N ALA A 187 -22.03 -3.26 16.75
CA ALA A 187 -23.19 -3.55 17.56
C ALA A 187 -23.59 -2.30 18.37
N PRO A 188 -24.90 -2.06 18.55
CA PRO A 188 -25.38 -0.91 19.31
C PRO A 188 -25.03 -1.05 20.80
N GLY A 189 -24.76 0.10 21.43
CA GLY A 189 -24.34 0.17 22.83
C GLY A 189 -22.83 -0.02 22.96
N PHE A 190 -22.12 1.03 23.37
CA PHE A 190 -20.73 0.86 23.80
C PHE A 190 -20.75 -0.07 25.01
N ALA A 191 -20.12 -1.24 24.89
CA ALA A 191 -19.98 -2.14 26.02
C ALA A 191 -19.25 -1.37 27.14
N THR A 192 -19.92 -1.16 28.26
CA THR A 192 -19.24 -0.74 29.49
C THR A 192 -18.42 -1.93 29.93
N ALA A 193 -17.09 -1.80 29.95
CA ALA A 193 -16.21 -2.83 30.48
C ALA A 193 -16.73 -3.29 31.85
N SER A 194 -16.91 -4.60 32.01
CA SER A 194 -17.26 -5.24 33.28
C SER A 194 -16.03 -5.38 34.16
#